data_AF-A0A1C6HQ78-F1
#
_entry.id   AF-A0A1C6HQ78-F1
#
_cell.length_a   1.000
_cell.length_b   1.000
_cell.length_c   1.000
_cell.angle_alpha   90.00
_cell.angle_beta   90.00
_cell.angle_gamma   90.00
#
_symmetry.space_group_name_H-M   'P 1'
#
loop_
_entity.id
_entity.type
_entity.pdbx_description
1 polymer ?
#
loop_
_entity_poly.entity_id
_entity_poly.type
_entity_poly.pdbx_seq_one_letter_code
_entity_poly.pdbx_strand_id
1 'polypeptide(L)' 'MKKFRTVAAVVIMFFAAMAGYFVGAALQEEMGGAILFAVITGFACVIYNMDNRE' A
#
# COMPACT_ATOMS: atom_id res chain seq x y z
N MET A 1 -3.10 21.97 0.06
CA MET A 1 -3.59 20.71 -0.54
C MET A 1 -2.73 19.46 -0.22
N LYS A 2 -1.57 19.54 0.45
CA LYS A 2 -0.69 18.37 0.72
C LYS A 2 -1.31 17.33 1.67
N LYS A 3 -2.04 17.75 2.70
CA LYS A 3 -2.66 16.83 3.70
C LYS A 3 -3.67 15.86 3.09
N PHE A 4 -4.52 16.31 2.16
CA PHE A 4 -5.50 15.45 1.48
C PHE A 4 -4.82 14.36 0.67
N ARG A 5 -3.69 14.69 0.03
CA ARG A 5 -2.89 13.77 -0.76
C ARG A 5 -2.23 12.68 0.09
N THR A 6 -1.73 13.06 1.28
CA THR A 6 -1.19 12.11 2.26
C THR A 6 -2.27 11.17 2.80
N VAL A 7 -3.46 11.70 3.13
CA VAL A 7 -4.58 10.88 3.62
C VAL A 7 -5.03 9.91 2.53
N ALA A 8 -5.17 10.36 1.29
CA ALA A 8 -5.50 9.48 0.16
C ALA A 8 -4.45 8.36 -0.02
N ALA A 9 -3.15 8.68 0.10
CA ALA A 9 -2.06 7.71 0.02
C ALA A 9 -2.11 6.65 1.14
N VAL A 10 -2.41 7.06 2.37
CA VAL A 10 -2.55 6.12 3.51
C VAL A 10 -3.77 5.21 3.33
N VAL A 11 -4.88 5.75 2.79
CA VAL A 11 -6.09 4.97 2.52
C VAL A 11 -5.83 3.89 1.47
N ILE A 12 -5.16 4.21 0.36
CA ILE A 12 -4.80 3.20 -0.65
C ILE A 12 -3.82 2.15 -0.13
N MET A 13 -2.88 2.52 0.76
CA MET A 13 -2.01 1.54 1.45
C MET A 13 -2.82 0.55 2.29
N PHE A 14 -3.83 1.05 3.02
CA PHE A 14 -4.67 0.21 3.87
C PHE A 14 -5.48 -0.80 3.05
N PHE A 15 -6.12 -0.34 1.96
CA PHE A 15 -6.87 -1.23 1.07
C PHE A 15 -5.98 -2.25 0.36
N ALA A 16 -4.78 -1.86 -0.06
CA ALA A 16 -3.84 -2.79 -0.69
C ALA A 16 -3.31 -3.85 0.28
N ALA A 17 -3.08 -3.49 1.56
CA ALA A 17 -2.72 -4.44 2.60
C ALA A 17 -3.85 -5.44 2.87
N MET A 18 -5.11 -4.97 2.93
CA MET A 18 -6.27 -5.86 3.06
C MET A 18 -6.42 -6.81 1.86
N ALA A 19 -6.28 -6.31 0.64
CA ALA A 19 -6.32 -7.13 -0.57
C ALA A 19 -5.17 -8.16 -0.61
N GLY A 20 -3.96 -7.75 -0.25
CA GLY A 20 -2.79 -8.62 -0.18
C GLY A 20 -2.90 -9.71 0.88
N TYR A 21 -3.53 -9.43 2.02
CA TYR A 21 -3.83 -10.43 3.04
C TYR A 21 -4.84 -11.47 2.53
N PHE A 22 -5.90 -11.02 1.83
CA PHE A 22 -6.91 -11.92 1.27
C PHE A 22 -6.35 -12.82 0.15
N VAL A 23 -5.50 -12.25 -0.71
CA VAL A 23 -4.78 -13.00 -1.76
C VAL A 23 -3.74 -13.95 -1.14
N GLY A 24 -3.02 -13.52 -0.11
CA GLY A 24 -2.08 -14.37 0.63
C GLY A 24 -2.77 -15.55 1.31
N ALA A 25 -3.96 -15.35 1.86
CA ALA A 25 -4.80 -16.39 2.46
C ALA A 25 -5.24 -17.46 1.46
N ALA A 26 -5.58 -17.04 0.23
CA ALA A 26 -5.91 -17.99 -0.83
C ALA A 26 -4.71 -18.88 -1.24
N LEU A 27 -3.49 -18.42 -0.98
CA LEU A 27 -2.26 -19.13 -1.34
C LEU A 27 -1.64 -19.93 -0.19
N GLN A 28 -2.31 -20.01 0.98
CA GLN A 28 -1.77 -20.59 2.23
C GLN A 28 -0.52 -19.88 2.77
N GLU A 29 -0.16 -18.73 2.19
CA GLU A 29 1.02 -17.92 2.49
C GLU A 29 0.55 -16.52 2.91
N GLU A 30 -0.32 -16.48 3.92
CA GLU A 30 -1.03 -15.28 4.41
C GLU A 30 -0.09 -14.13 4.73
N MET A 31 0.98 -14.43 5.47
CA MET A 31 2.01 -13.46 5.83
C MET A 31 2.81 -13.00 4.61
N GLY A 32 3.18 -13.91 3.71
CA GLY A 32 3.96 -13.59 2.52
C GLY A 32 3.22 -12.65 1.57
N GLY A 33 1.95 -12.95 1.28
CA GLY A 33 1.10 -12.12 0.43
C GLY A 33 0.85 -10.73 0.99
N ALA A 34 0.56 -10.62 2.30
CA ALA A 34 0.35 -9.34 2.97
C ALA A 34 1.61 -8.46 2.95
N ILE A 35 2.78 -9.04 3.22
CA ILE A 35 4.05 -8.30 3.27
C ILE A 35 4.45 -7.82 1.87
N LEU A 36 4.34 -8.67 0.83
CA LEU A 36 4.65 -8.29 -0.54
C LEU A 36 3.77 -7.11 -1.02
N PHE A 37 2.47 -7.18 -0.79
CA PHE A 37 1.56 -6.09 -1.15
C PHE A 37 1.79 -4.83 -0.31
N ALA A 38 2.08 -4.96 0.99
CA ALA A 38 2.40 -3.82 1.85
C ALA A 38 3.68 -3.10 1.40
N VAL A 39 4.72 -3.84 1.00
CA VAL A 39 5.99 -3.26 0.51
C VAL A 39 5.82 -2.58 -0.84
N ILE A 40 5.10 -3.20 -1.80
CA ILE A 40 4.84 -2.60 -3.12
C ILE A 40 4.06 -1.29 -2.97
N THR A 41 3.01 -1.28 -2.15
CA THR A 41 2.20 -0.08 -1.90
C THR A 41 2.96 0.96 -1.08
N GLY A 42 3.82 0.50 -0.18
CA GLY A 42 4.90 1.24 0.49
C GLY A 42 5.72 2.09 -0.47
N PHE A 43 6.36 1.42 -1.41
CA PHE A 43 7.23 2.02 -2.41
C PHE A 43 6.46 2.98 -3.32
N ALA A 44 5.27 2.60 -3.78
CA ALA A 44 4.42 3.44 -4.61
C ALA A 44 4.06 4.76 -3.90
N CYS A 45 3.75 4.72 -2.59
CA CYS A 45 3.44 5.92 -1.82
C CYS A 45 4.66 6.81 -1.61
N VAL A 46 5.86 6.25 -1.43
CA VAL A 46 7.11 7.03 -1.34
C VAL A 46 7.38 7.74 -2.67
N ILE A 47 7.31 7.02 -3.80
CA ILE A 47 7.49 7.59 -5.14
C ILE A 47 6.45 8.68 -5.40
N TYR A 48 5.18 8.44 -5.09
CA TYR A 48 4.12 9.42 -5.24
C TYR A 48 4.33 10.69 -4.41
N ASN A 49 4.87 10.55 -3.19
CA ASN A 49 5.23 11.71 -2.37
C ASN A 49 6.47 12.44 -2.89
N MET A 50 7.41 11.74 -3.52
CA MET A 50 8.62 12.33 -4.14
C MET A 50 8.31 13.05 -5.45
N ASP A 51 7.49 12.44 -6.31
CA ASP A 51 7.10 12.98 -7.61
C ASP A 51 6.25 14.24 -7.44
N ASN A 52 5.30 14.20 -6.51
CA ASN A 52 4.35 15.28 -6.30
C ASN A 52 4.85 16.28 -5.22
N ARG A 53 6.16 16.36 -4.99
CA ARG A 53 6.82 17.16 -3.92
C ARG A 53 6.99 18.65 -4.26
N GLU A 54 6.25 19.15 -5.25
CA GLU A 54 6.02 20.59 -5.49
C GLU A 54 5.57 21.33 -4.23
#